data_AF-A0A975T8A7-F1
#
_entry.id   AF-A0A975T8A7-F1
#
_cell.length_a   1.000
_cell.length_b   1.000
_cell.length_c   1.000
_cell.angle_alpha   90.00
_cell.angle_beta   90.00
_cell.angle_gamma   90.00
#
_symmetry.space_group_name_H-M   'P 1'
#
loop_
_entity.id
_entity.type
_entity.pdbx_description
1 polymer ?
#
loop_
_entity_poly.entity_id
_entity_poly.type
_entity_poly.pdbx_seq_one_letter_code
_entity_poly.pdbx_strand_id
1 'polypeptide(L)'
;MSISQLDVQQNQKLYRENHYPDFSQFGYGVIRKLGCNQAGGRTIYLADDLKSQRKVVIKEFSLASNIFDWSGVRVYERERDILQKLNHPRIPCYLGSFETATSFCLVQEYKSASCLGISRNFQPGEIKKIALSILEILVYLQQQNTPIIHLDIKPDNILVDENLNAYLVDFGLARTKNERKSFSTLVAGTPGFVPPEEYSGDLLTEASDLYSLGVTLICLLTQTRSADIHQLMDDGRHFLWKNLLTPISHDLRLWLRKMVAPSRKRRYVNAKAALKALESIQLIGQGQQRGNFSTVSERNRLITMVGWGTVSALAVIATNVLMLQPEDRIFLEVQIDQELELMPVTANSKLE
;
A
#
# COMPACT_ATOMS: atom_id res chain seq x y z
N MET A 1 14.19 0.88 -45.97
CA MET A 1 14.24 0.65 -44.50
C MET A 1 12.81 0.59 -44.03
N SER A 2 12.39 -0.52 -43.43
CA SER A 2 11.02 -0.68 -42.92
C SER A 2 10.78 0.30 -41.77
N ILE A 3 9.53 0.73 -41.57
CA ILE A 3 9.08 1.63 -40.49
C ILE A 3 9.60 1.16 -39.11
N SER A 4 9.77 -0.15 -38.92
CA SER A 4 10.34 -0.76 -37.72
C SER A 4 11.82 -0.42 -37.42
N GLN A 5 12.64 -0.09 -38.42
CA GLN A 5 14.06 0.24 -38.20
C GLN A 5 14.27 1.69 -37.77
N LEU A 6 13.40 2.60 -38.22
CA LEU A 6 13.42 4.02 -37.84
C LEU A 6 12.96 4.19 -36.39
N ASP A 7 11.89 3.50 -35.97
CA ASP A 7 11.42 3.54 -34.58
C ASP A 7 12.44 2.99 -33.59
N VAL A 8 13.17 1.94 -33.97
CA VAL A 8 14.25 1.38 -33.13
C VAL A 8 15.41 2.36 -33.00
N GLN A 9 15.84 3.03 -34.08
CA GLN A 9 16.92 4.01 -34.04
C GLN A 9 16.54 5.28 -33.27
N GLN A 10 15.28 5.72 -33.39
CA GLN A 10 14.79 6.92 -32.71
C GLN A 10 14.60 6.66 -31.19
N ASN A 11 14.12 5.47 -30.82
CA ASN A 11 14.07 5.02 -29.43
C ASN A 11 15.48 4.83 -28.84
N GLN A 12 16.43 4.25 -29.59
CA GLN A 12 17.83 4.15 -29.18
C GLN A 12 18.47 5.52 -28.91
N LYS A 13 18.11 6.54 -29.69
CA LYS A 13 18.58 7.91 -29.48
C LYS A 13 17.98 8.53 -28.21
N LEU A 14 16.70 8.29 -27.92
CA LEU A 14 16.02 8.76 -26.72
C LEU A 14 16.60 8.13 -25.44
N TYR A 15 17.00 6.85 -25.48
CA TYR A 15 17.64 6.17 -24.35
C TYR A 15 19.05 6.69 -24.06
N ARG A 16 19.78 7.21 -25.07
CA ARG A 16 21.13 7.76 -24.91
C ARG A 16 21.18 9.15 -24.27
N GLU A 17 20.09 9.92 -24.35
CA GLU A 17 20.04 11.26 -23.73
C GLU A 17 19.80 11.19 -22.21
N ASN A 18 19.32 10.07 -21.70
CA ASN A 18 19.27 9.76 -20.28
C ASN A 18 20.50 8.92 -19.90
N HIS A 19 21.22 9.28 -18.83
CA HIS A 19 22.46 8.62 -18.38
C HIS A 19 22.23 7.21 -17.76
N TYR A 20 21.36 6.40 -18.37
CA TYR A 20 21.05 5.04 -17.95
C TYR A 20 21.97 4.01 -18.63
N PRO A 21 22.16 2.82 -18.03
CA PRO A 21 22.94 1.77 -18.66
C PRO A 21 22.32 1.33 -20.00
N ASP A 22 23.18 1.12 -21.00
CA ASP A 22 22.77 0.62 -22.32
C ASP A 22 22.64 -0.91 -22.28
N PHE A 23 21.40 -1.40 -22.17
CA PHE A 23 21.06 -2.82 -22.24
C PHE A 23 20.56 -3.27 -23.62
N SER A 24 20.74 -2.44 -24.66
CA SER A 24 20.22 -2.73 -26.00
C SER A 24 20.80 -4.01 -26.62
N GLN A 25 22.06 -4.32 -26.34
CA GLN A 25 22.70 -5.58 -26.76
C GLN A 25 22.04 -6.83 -26.17
N PHE A 26 21.33 -6.68 -25.04
CA PHE A 26 20.57 -7.75 -24.39
C PHE A 26 19.09 -7.72 -24.77
N GLY A 27 18.68 -6.82 -25.67
CA GLY A 27 17.30 -6.69 -26.14
C GLY A 27 16.41 -5.82 -25.25
N TYR A 28 16.98 -4.93 -24.43
CA TYR A 28 16.19 -4.07 -23.53
C TYR A 28 16.52 -2.58 -23.70
N GLY A 29 15.48 -1.74 -23.72
CA GLY A 29 15.60 -0.27 -23.70
C GLY A 29 15.19 0.30 -22.35
N VAL A 30 16.13 0.87 -21.58
CA VAL A 30 15.84 1.39 -20.24
C VAL A 30 15.05 2.69 -20.32
N ILE A 31 13.83 2.70 -19.78
CA ILE A 31 12.96 3.88 -19.76
C ILE A 31 13.34 4.81 -18.61
N ARG A 32 13.39 4.26 -17.38
CA ARG A 32 13.68 5.04 -16.16
C ARG A 32 14.11 4.16 -15.01
N LYS A 33 14.80 4.76 -14.04
CA LYS A 33 15.08 4.15 -12.75
C LYS A 33 13.84 4.16 -11.85
N LEU A 34 13.51 3.00 -11.28
CA LEU A 34 12.42 2.81 -10.32
C LEU A 34 12.89 2.91 -8.86
N GLY A 35 14.12 2.51 -8.57
CA GLY A 35 14.67 2.52 -7.21
C GLY A 35 16.15 2.18 -7.14
N CYS A 36 16.75 2.43 -5.97
CA CYS A 36 18.15 2.12 -5.68
C CYS A 36 18.31 1.71 -4.22
N ASN A 37 19.03 0.63 -3.97
CA ASN A 37 19.59 0.32 -2.68
C ASN A 37 21.11 0.42 -2.79
N GLN A 38 21.65 1.61 -2.47
CA GLN A 38 23.08 1.90 -2.58
C GLN A 38 23.94 1.00 -1.68
N ALA A 39 23.44 0.64 -0.49
CA ALA A 39 24.16 -0.19 0.46
C ALA A 39 24.33 -1.64 0.00
N GLY A 40 23.42 -2.14 -0.84
CA GLY A 40 23.46 -3.51 -1.40
C GLY A 40 23.78 -3.57 -2.89
N GLY A 41 24.28 -2.47 -3.49
CA GLY A 41 24.64 -2.42 -4.90
C GLY A 41 23.49 -2.70 -5.88
N ARG A 42 22.23 -2.50 -5.49
CA ARG A 42 21.06 -2.89 -6.29
C ARG A 42 20.37 -1.69 -6.92
N THR A 43 20.16 -1.72 -8.23
CA THR A 43 19.36 -0.71 -8.96
C THR A 43 18.22 -1.38 -9.70
N ILE A 44 17.04 -0.75 -9.69
CA ILE A 44 15.84 -1.28 -10.33
C ILE A 44 15.44 -0.32 -11.45
N TYR A 45 15.24 -0.85 -12.65
CA TYR A 45 14.86 -0.11 -13.83
C TYR A 45 13.53 -0.61 -14.41
N LEU A 46 12.77 0.31 -14.99
CA LEU A 46 11.70 0.03 -15.93
C LEU A 46 12.32 0.06 -17.34
N ALA A 47 12.07 -0.98 -18.13
CA ALA A 47 12.57 -1.09 -19.49
C ALA A 47 11.48 -1.63 -20.43
N ASP A 48 11.64 -1.40 -21.73
CA ASP A 48 10.90 -2.10 -22.76
C ASP A 48 11.75 -3.30 -23.25
N ASP A 49 11.11 -4.47 -23.37
CA ASP A 49 11.65 -5.60 -24.13
C ASP A 49 11.53 -5.27 -25.61
N LEU A 50 12.67 -5.07 -26.29
CA LEU A 50 12.71 -4.56 -27.66
C LEU A 50 12.09 -5.53 -28.67
N LYS A 51 12.00 -6.82 -28.36
CA LYS A 51 11.40 -7.82 -29.24
C LYS A 51 9.88 -7.84 -29.09
N SER A 52 9.38 -7.87 -27.86
CA SER A 52 7.94 -8.01 -27.59
C SER A 52 7.22 -6.69 -27.37
N GLN A 53 7.95 -5.58 -27.23
CA GLN A 53 7.44 -4.24 -26.89
C GLN A 53 6.66 -4.19 -25.56
N ARG A 54 6.85 -5.20 -24.70
CA ARG A 54 6.24 -5.22 -23.35
C ARG A 54 7.15 -4.54 -22.35
N LYS A 55 6.55 -3.97 -21.31
CA LYS A 55 7.29 -3.41 -20.17
C LYS A 55 7.79 -4.52 -19.25
N VAL A 56 9.03 -4.36 -18.80
CA VAL A 56 9.71 -5.28 -17.89
C VAL A 56 10.41 -4.50 -16.77
N VAL A 57 10.69 -5.19 -15.67
CA VAL A 57 11.55 -4.69 -14.59
C VAL A 57 12.90 -5.39 -14.69
N ILE A 58 13.97 -4.60 -14.68
CA ILE A 58 15.35 -5.11 -14.62
C ILE A 58 15.91 -4.75 -13.24
N LYS A 59 16.27 -5.76 -12.46
CA LYS A 59 17.03 -5.60 -11.21
C LYS A 59 18.50 -5.88 -11.48
N GLU A 60 19.31 -4.84 -11.43
CA GLU A 60 20.76 -4.88 -11.58
C GLU A 60 21.41 -5.01 -10.20
N PHE A 61 22.29 -6.00 -10.05
CA PHE A 61 23.09 -6.28 -8.87
C PHE A 61 24.56 -6.03 -9.21
N SER A 62 25.07 -4.89 -8.77
CA SER A 62 26.42 -4.41 -9.09
C SER A 62 27.50 -5.10 -8.28
N LEU A 63 28.59 -5.46 -8.96
CA LEU A 63 29.80 -6.04 -8.40
C LEU A 63 30.88 -4.98 -8.12
N ALA A 64 30.65 -3.72 -8.51
CA ALA A 64 31.65 -2.67 -8.53
C ALA A 64 31.92 -2.00 -7.17
N SER A 65 31.18 -2.35 -6.11
CA SER A 65 31.55 -1.90 -4.76
C SER A 65 32.85 -2.59 -4.32
N ASN A 66 33.83 -1.83 -3.84
CA ASN A 66 35.11 -2.31 -3.27
C ASN A 66 34.98 -3.26 -2.05
N ILE A 67 33.77 -3.69 -1.74
CA ILE A 67 33.48 -4.76 -0.80
C ILE A 67 33.14 -5.95 -1.69
N PHE A 68 33.94 -7.02 -1.64
CA PHE A 68 33.58 -8.34 -2.19
C PHE A 68 32.34 -8.87 -1.46
N ASP A 69 31.20 -8.23 -1.71
CA ASP A 69 29.96 -8.54 -1.05
C ASP A 69 29.25 -9.61 -1.85
N TRP A 70 29.68 -10.85 -1.60
CA TRP A 70 28.98 -12.05 -2.05
C TRP A 70 27.50 -12.08 -1.60
N SER A 71 27.04 -11.17 -0.72
CA SER A 71 25.62 -11.02 -0.43
C SER A 71 24.81 -10.64 -1.67
N GLY A 72 25.30 -9.73 -2.53
CA GLY A 72 24.59 -9.31 -3.74
C GLY A 72 24.36 -10.45 -4.72
N VAL A 73 25.39 -11.26 -4.96
CA VAL A 73 25.31 -12.47 -5.80
C VAL A 73 24.33 -13.48 -5.20
N ARG A 74 24.44 -13.76 -3.89
CA ARG A 74 23.53 -14.70 -3.21
C ARG A 74 22.07 -14.24 -3.24
N VAL A 75 21.82 -12.93 -3.12
CA VAL A 75 20.46 -12.36 -3.22
C VAL A 75 19.93 -12.52 -4.64
N TYR A 76 20.75 -12.24 -5.66
CA TYR A 76 20.39 -12.45 -7.07
C TYR A 76 20.07 -13.92 -7.38
N GLU A 77 20.96 -14.84 -7.04
CA GLU A 77 20.78 -16.29 -7.28
C GLU A 77 19.53 -16.81 -6.59
N ARG A 78 19.33 -16.43 -5.32
CA ARG A 78 18.14 -16.81 -4.55
C ARG A 78 16.85 -16.29 -5.17
N GLU A 79 16.82 -15.00 -5.53
CA GLU A 79 15.62 -14.41 -6.12
C GLU A 79 15.30 -15.07 -7.47
N ARG A 80 16.31 -15.28 -8.32
CA ARG A 80 16.18 -16.00 -9.59
C ARG A 80 15.63 -17.42 -9.38
N ASP A 81 16.27 -18.20 -8.53
CA ASP A 81 15.95 -19.63 -8.34
C ASP A 81 14.58 -19.85 -7.68
N ILE A 82 14.13 -18.89 -6.86
CA ILE A 82 12.79 -18.90 -6.30
C ILE A 82 11.77 -18.50 -7.37
N LEU A 83 11.93 -17.35 -8.02
CA LEU A 83 10.95 -16.85 -8.99
C LEU A 83 10.76 -17.81 -10.18
N GLN A 84 11.80 -18.53 -10.62
CA GLN A 84 11.69 -19.56 -11.66
C GLN A 84 10.72 -20.70 -11.31
N LYS A 85 10.50 -20.95 -10.01
CA LYS A 85 9.61 -22.00 -9.51
C LYS A 85 8.18 -21.49 -9.26
N LEU A 86 7.98 -20.18 -9.30
CA LEU A 86 6.70 -19.56 -8.97
C LEU A 86 5.91 -19.24 -10.24
N ASN A 87 4.61 -19.49 -10.17
CA ASN A 87 3.62 -19.12 -11.17
C ASN A 87 2.35 -18.70 -10.44
N HIS A 88 2.21 -17.39 -10.20
CA HIS A 88 1.06 -16.82 -9.51
C HIS A 88 0.74 -15.44 -10.10
N PRO A 89 -0.53 -15.10 -10.40
CA PRO A 89 -0.88 -13.85 -11.08
C PRO A 89 -0.48 -12.59 -10.31
N ARG A 90 -0.36 -12.69 -8.97
CA ARG A 90 0.06 -11.60 -8.09
C ARG A 90 1.53 -11.63 -7.65
N ILE A 91 2.37 -12.41 -8.32
CA ILE A 91 3.84 -12.39 -8.19
C ILE A 91 4.41 -12.07 -9.58
N PRO A 92 5.40 -11.17 -9.72
CA PRO A 92 6.04 -10.95 -11.02
C PRO A 92 6.64 -12.24 -11.59
N CYS A 93 6.31 -12.56 -12.83
CA CYS A 93 6.91 -13.71 -13.50
C CYS A 93 8.40 -13.46 -13.78
N TYR A 94 9.24 -14.48 -13.57
CA TYR A 94 10.61 -14.48 -14.09
C TYR A 94 10.58 -14.51 -15.63
N LEU A 95 11.29 -13.58 -16.27
CA LEU A 95 11.35 -13.46 -17.73
C LEU A 95 12.71 -13.80 -18.30
N GLY A 96 13.77 -13.75 -17.48
CA GLY A 96 15.12 -14.05 -17.90
C GLY A 96 16.15 -13.39 -17.00
N SER A 97 17.41 -13.56 -17.35
CA SER A 97 18.53 -12.88 -16.71
C SER A 97 19.68 -12.75 -17.70
N PHE A 98 20.53 -11.76 -17.47
CA PHE A 98 21.73 -11.56 -18.27
C PHE A 98 22.85 -10.99 -17.38
N GLU A 99 24.07 -11.04 -17.87
CA GLU A 99 25.26 -10.62 -17.15
C GLU A 99 25.95 -9.51 -17.94
N THR A 100 26.45 -8.52 -17.22
CA THR A 100 27.34 -7.49 -17.77
C THR A 100 28.75 -7.72 -17.23
N ALA A 101 29.72 -6.94 -17.71
CA ALA A 101 31.09 -7.02 -17.19
C ALA A 101 31.19 -6.75 -15.67
N THR A 102 30.20 -6.08 -15.08
CA THR A 102 30.26 -5.60 -13.69
C THR A 102 28.99 -5.87 -12.88
N SER A 103 28.01 -6.59 -13.41
CA SER A 103 26.71 -6.78 -12.75
C SER A 103 25.97 -8.03 -13.22
N PHE A 104 25.11 -8.55 -12.34
CA PHE A 104 24.08 -9.53 -12.70
C PHE A 104 22.73 -8.82 -12.85
N CYS A 105 21.96 -9.17 -13.88
CA CYS A 105 20.67 -8.56 -14.16
C CYS A 105 19.56 -9.62 -14.17
N LEU A 106 18.55 -9.42 -13.33
CA LEU A 106 17.32 -10.20 -13.28
C LEU A 106 16.20 -9.46 -14.02
N VAL A 107 15.54 -10.12 -14.97
CA VAL A 107 14.41 -9.57 -15.73
C VAL A 107 13.12 -10.23 -15.28
N GLN A 108 12.14 -9.42 -14.90
CA GLN A 108 10.83 -9.89 -14.45
C GLN A 108 9.70 -9.07 -15.04
N GLU A 109 8.49 -9.60 -14.94
CA GLU A 109 7.26 -8.92 -15.35
C GLU A 109 7.11 -7.56 -14.66
N TYR A 110 6.76 -6.53 -15.43
CA TYR A 110 6.34 -5.26 -14.86
C TYR A 110 4.87 -5.32 -14.44
N LYS A 111 4.60 -5.11 -13.15
CA LYS A 111 3.25 -4.85 -12.65
C LYS A 111 2.99 -3.35 -12.69
N SER A 112 1.93 -2.93 -13.39
CA SER A 112 1.48 -1.54 -13.45
C SER A 112 0.77 -1.18 -12.14
N ALA A 113 1.56 -1.00 -11.09
CA ALA A 113 1.10 -0.82 -9.72
C ALA A 113 2.13 0.03 -8.95
N SER A 114 1.67 0.74 -7.91
CA SER A 114 2.54 1.58 -7.05
C SER A 114 2.85 0.84 -5.75
N CYS A 115 4.04 1.04 -5.17
CA CYS A 115 4.35 0.42 -3.88
C CYS A 115 3.53 1.04 -2.73
N LEU A 116 3.19 0.24 -1.73
CA LEU A 116 2.51 0.71 -0.50
C LEU A 116 3.44 1.56 0.39
N GLY A 117 4.74 1.58 0.13
CA GLY A 117 5.69 2.48 0.79
C GLY A 117 5.47 3.96 0.46
N ILE A 118 4.77 4.26 -0.63
CA ILE A 118 4.31 5.62 -0.95
C ILE A 118 3.07 5.91 -0.10
N SER A 119 3.11 7.00 0.67
CA SER A 119 2.02 7.38 1.56
C SER A 119 0.71 7.55 0.79
N ARG A 120 -0.29 6.76 1.15
CA ARG A 120 -1.67 6.80 0.64
C ARG A 120 -2.60 6.53 1.82
N ASN A 121 -3.73 7.23 1.85
CA ASN A 121 -4.74 6.98 2.87
C ASN A 121 -5.67 5.86 2.40
N PHE A 122 -5.56 4.68 3.01
CA PHE A 122 -6.43 3.55 2.74
C PHE A 122 -7.48 3.40 3.83
N GLN A 123 -8.74 3.26 3.42
CA GLN A 123 -9.83 2.92 4.32
C GLN A 123 -9.67 1.47 4.81
N PRO A 124 -10.25 1.11 5.98
CA PRO A 124 -10.13 -0.25 6.52
C PRO A 124 -10.60 -1.35 5.56
N GLY A 125 -11.57 -1.05 4.69
CA GLY A 125 -12.02 -1.98 3.67
C GLY A 125 -11.03 -2.21 2.53
N GLU A 126 -10.26 -1.18 2.17
CA GLU A 126 -9.20 -1.29 1.19
C GLU A 126 -8.02 -2.08 1.77
N ILE A 127 -7.66 -1.80 3.02
CA ILE A 127 -6.64 -2.55 3.76
C ILE A 127 -7.04 -4.02 3.90
N LYS A 128 -8.32 -4.32 4.15
CA LYS A 128 -8.83 -5.70 4.13
C LYS A 128 -8.62 -6.36 2.77
N LYS A 129 -8.96 -5.69 1.65
CA LYS A 129 -8.77 -6.23 0.29
C LYS A 129 -7.29 -6.50 -0.02
N ILE A 130 -6.40 -5.58 0.37
CA ILE A 130 -4.96 -5.75 0.24
C ILE A 130 -4.50 -6.97 1.05
N ALA A 131 -4.92 -7.08 2.32
CA ALA A 131 -4.58 -8.21 3.18
C ALA A 131 -5.05 -9.55 2.62
N LEU A 132 -6.26 -9.62 2.06
CA LEU A 132 -6.77 -10.83 1.38
C LEU A 132 -5.86 -11.21 0.21
N SER A 133 -5.51 -10.26 -0.67
CA SER A 133 -4.63 -10.51 -1.82
C SER A 133 -3.26 -11.06 -1.40
N ILE A 134 -2.65 -10.52 -0.34
CA ILE A 134 -1.36 -11.01 0.16
C ILE A 134 -1.50 -12.36 0.86
N LEU A 135 -2.56 -12.59 1.63
CA LEU A 135 -2.80 -13.89 2.26
C LEU A 135 -3.00 -15.00 1.23
N GLU A 136 -3.65 -14.73 0.10
CA GLU A 136 -3.76 -15.67 -1.02
C GLU A 136 -2.38 -16.01 -1.60
N ILE A 137 -1.50 -15.03 -1.77
CA ILE A 137 -0.09 -15.27 -2.17
C ILE A 137 0.63 -16.14 -1.14
N LEU A 138 0.48 -15.84 0.16
CA LEU A 138 1.14 -16.62 1.22
C LEU A 138 0.61 -18.06 1.28
N VAL A 139 -0.70 -18.27 1.04
CA VAL A 139 -1.26 -19.62 0.91
C VAL A 139 -0.57 -20.36 -0.24
N TYR A 140 -0.40 -19.72 -1.39
CA TYR A 140 0.29 -20.30 -2.55
C TYR A 140 1.75 -20.65 -2.25
N LEU A 141 2.50 -19.76 -1.61
CA LEU A 141 3.91 -20.00 -1.22
C LEU A 141 4.05 -21.14 -0.22
N GLN A 142 3.11 -21.26 0.72
CA GLN A 142 3.08 -22.31 1.73
C GLN A 142 2.69 -23.68 1.15
N GLN A 143 2.07 -23.72 -0.02
CA GLN A 143 1.65 -24.94 -0.72
C GLN A 143 2.68 -25.45 -1.73
N GLN A 144 3.81 -24.76 -1.93
CA GLN A 144 4.90 -25.27 -2.75
C GLN A 144 5.45 -26.59 -2.18
N ASN A 145 6.01 -27.44 -3.05
CA ASN A 145 6.58 -28.74 -2.66
C ASN A 145 7.50 -28.64 -1.44
N THR A 146 8.32 -27.58 -1.41
CA THR A 146 8.95 -27.09 -0.19
C THR A 146 8.38 -25.71 0.11
N PRO A 147 7.71 -25.48 1.26
CA PRO A 147 7.13 -24.19 1.59
C PRO A 147 8.16 -23.07 1.53
N ILE A 148 7.76 -21.94 0.95
CA ILE A 148 8.61 -20.75 0.81
C ILE A 148 8.15 -19.69 1.82
N ILE A 149 9.11 -19.09 2.52
CA ILE A 149 8.93 -18.00 3.46
C ILE A 149 9.61 -16.76 2.87
N HIS A 150 8.88 -15.65 2.72
CA HIS A 150 9.34 -14.45 2.03
C HIS A 150 10.36 -13.63 2.84
N LEU A 151 10.13 -13.49 4.16
CA LEU A 151 11.02 -12.82 5.13
C LEU A 151 11.22 -11.30 5.00
N ASP A 152 10.81 -10.67 3.89
CA ASP A 152 10.85 -9.20 3.75
C ASP A 152 9.49 -8.60 3.32
N ILE A 153 8.41 -9.04 3.96
CA ILE A 153 7.08 -8.44 3.74
C ILE A 153 7.00 -7.10 4.48
N LYS A 154 6.85 -6.02 3.72
CA LYS A 154 6.74 -4.63 4.18
C LYS A 154 6.02 -3.80 3.11
N PRO A 155 5.54 -2.58 3.42
CA PRO A 155 4.89 -1.71 2.44
C PRO A 155 5.68 -1.52 1.13
N ASP A 156 7.01 -1.40 1.20
CA ASP A 156 7.88 -1.18 0.04
C ASP A 156 7.89 -2.35 -0.97
N ASN A 157 7.64 -3.57 -0.48
CA ASN A 157 7.67 -4.80 -1.27
C ASN A 157 6.27 -5.31 -1.66
N ILE A 158 5.25 -4.49 -1.45
CA ILE A 158 3.88 -4.76 -1.91
C ILE A 158 3.49 -3.66 -2.88
N LEU A 159 3.17 -4.04 -4.12
CA LEU A 159 2.60 -3.14 -5.11
C LEU A 159 1.08 -3.25 -5.07
N VAL A 160 0.38 -2.15 -5.30
CA VAL A 160 -1.08 -2.11 -5.40
C VAL A 160 -1.51 -1.35 -6.66
N ASP A 161 -2.41 -1.94 -7.42
CA ASP A 161 -3.02 -1.29 -8.59
C ASP A 161 -4.27 -0.48 -8.21
N GLU A 162 -4.90 0.16 -9.19
CA GLU A 162 -6.09 0.99 -9.00
C GLU A 162 -7.32 0.18 -8.54
N ASN A 163 -7.32 -1.13 -8.77
CA ASN A 163 -8.38 -2.05 -8.36
C ASN A 163 -8.13 -2.69 -6.99
N LEU A 164 -7.08 -2.25 -6.27
CA LEU A 164 -6.62 -2.80 -4.99
C LEU A 164 -6.16 -4.26 -5.06
N ASN A 165 -5.75 -4.75 -6.24
CA ASN A 165 -5.01 -6.00 -6.29
C ASN A 165 -3.60 -5.75 -5.77
N ALA A 166 -3.21 -6.52 -4.76
CA ALA A 166 -1.88 -6.44 -4.18
C ALA A 166 -0.94 -7.49 -4.77
N TYR A 167 0.26 -7.08 -5.16
CA TYR A 167 1.30 -7.91 -5.74
C TYR A 167 2.49 -7.95 -4.79
N LEU A 168 3.01 -9.14 -4.50
CA LEU A 168 4.20 -9.31 -3.66
C LEU A 168 5.45 -9.38 -4.54
N VAL A 169 6.45 -8.56 -4.22
CA VAL A 169 7.70 -8.46 -4.97
C VAL A 169 8.90 -8.61 -4.04
N ASP A 170 10.09 -8.81 -4.63
CA ASP A 170 11.38 -8.87 -3.93
C ASP A 170 11.61 -10.13 -3.08
N PHE A 171 11.92 -11.23 -3.77
CA PHE A 171 12.18 -12.54 -3.15
C PHE A 171 13.65 -12.73 -2.78
N GLY A 172 14.46 -11.67 -2.76
CA GLY A 172 15.90 -11.73 -2.49
C GLY A 172 16.28 -12.27 -1.11
N LEU A 173 15.35 -12.24 -0.16
CA LEU A 173 15.52 -12.79 1.19
C LEU A 173 14.72 -14.08 1.43
N ALA A 174 13.92 -14.52 0.47
CA ALA A 174 13.03 -15.65 0.64
C ALA A 174 13.81 -16.96 0.80
N ARG A 175 13.29 -17.87 1.61
CA ARG A 175 13.93 -19.16 1.92
C ARG A 175 12.92 -20.28 1.81
N THR A 176 13.37 -21.46 1.41
CA THR A 176 12.56 -22.66 1.61
C THR A 176 12.64 -23.10 3.08
N LYS A 177 11.54 -23.62 3.65
CA LYS A 177 11.43 -23.96 5.07
C LYS A 177 12.49 -24.96 5.57
N ASN A 178 13.07 -25.76 4.67
CA ASN A 178 14.09 -26.76 4.99
C ASN A 178 15.53 -26.24 4.81
N GLU A 179 15.72 -25.00 4.37
CA GLU A 179 17.04 -24.38 4.36
C GLU A 179 17.50 -24.15 5.80
N ARG A 180 18.55 -24.87 6.20
CA ARG A 180 19.20 -24.65 7.50
C ARG A 180 19.81 -23.26 7.51
N LYS A 181 19.42 -22.43 8.48
CA LYS A 181 20.12 -21.18 8.78
C LYS A 181 21.55 -21.55 9.20
N SER A 182 22.55 -21.09 8.45
CA SER A 182 23.93 -21.19 8.89
C SER A 182 24.09 -20.40 10.20
N PHE A 183 24.89 -20.89 11.15
CA PHE A 183 25.15 -20.19 12.42
C PHE A 183 25.73 -18.77 12.21
N SER A 184 26.32 -18.50 11.04
CA SER A 184 26.86 -17.18 10.66
C SER A 184 25.91 -16.31 9.83
N THR A 185 24.65 -16.72 9.63
CA THR A 185 23.72 -15.93 8.80
C THR A 185 23.18 -14.75 9.61
N LEU A 186 23.43 -13.53 9.13
CA LEU A 186 22.81 -12.32 9.66
C LEU A 186 21.27 -12.44 9.65
N VAL A 187 20.63 -11.75 10.58
CA VAL A 187 19.16 -11.58 10.63
C VAL A 187 18.70 -11.04 9.28
N ALA A 188 17.82 -11.79 8.60
CA ALA A 188 17.25 -11.33 7.34
C ALA A 188 15.98 -10.50 7.57
N GLY A 189 15.81 -9.49 6.71
CA GLY A 189 14.62 -8.63 6.67
C GLY A 189 14.86 -7.22 7.17
N THR A 190 13.83 -6.40 7.05
CA THR A 190 13.88 -4.98 7.42
C THR A 190 13.54 -4.78 8.90
N PRO A 191 14.40 -4.11 9.70
CA PRO A 191 14.14 -3.86 11.12
C PRO A 191 12.72 -3.33 11.39
N GLY A 192 12.06 -3.87 12.40
CA GLY A 192 10.65 -3.59 12.73
C GLY A 192 9.64 -4.53 12.06
N PHE A 193 9.95 -5.06 10.88
CA PHE A 193 9.12 -6.06 10.18
C PHE A 193 9.58 -7.50 10.42
N VAL A 194 10.83 -7.67 10.84
CA VAL A 194 11.43 -8.98 11.14
C VAL A 194 10.64 -9.68 12.25
N PRO A 195 10.20 -10.94 12.04
CA PRO A 195 9.52 -11.71 13.07
C PRO A 195 10.45 -12.01 14.25
N PRO A 196 9.97 -11.96 15.52
CA PRO A 196 10.83 -12.09 16.69
C PRO A 196 11.73 -13.33 16.72
N GLU A 197 11.24 -14.47 16.22
CA GLU A 197 11.97 -15.73 16.12
C GLU A 197 13.25 -15.65 15.27
N GLU A 198 13.33 -14.74 14.28
CA GLU A 198 14.52 -14.59 13.45
C GLU A 198 15.71 -14.02 14.25
N TYR A 199 15.42 -13.18 15.26
CA TYR A 199 16.43 -12.65 16.20
C TYR A 199 16.89 -13.71 17.20
N SER A 200 16.00 -14.61 17.62
CA SER A 200 16.32 -15.68 18.56
C SER A 200 17.05 -16.86 17.90
N GLY A 201 17.17 -16.88 16.56
CA GLY A 201 17.71 -18.03 15.83
C GLY A 201 16.78 -19.24 15.82
N ASP A 202 15.51 -19.03 16.18
CA ASP A 202 14.47 -20.05 16.22
C ASP A 202 14.10 -20.48 14.79
N LEU A 203 13.48 -21.66 14.67
CA LEU A 203 12.96 -22.13 13.39
C LEU A 203 11.86 -21.19 12.86
N LEU A 204 12.08 -20.68 11.65
CA LEU A 204 11.09 -19.96 10.86
C LEU A 204 9.95 -20.89 10.45
N THR A 205 8.75 -20.35 10.37
CA THR A 205 7.53 -21.10 10.03
C THR A 205 6.65 -20.28 9.11
N GLU A 206 5.58 -20.89 8.62
CA GLU A 206 4.50 -20.22 7.89
C GLU A 206 3.93 -19.01 8.65
N ALA A 207 3.98 -19.04 9.97
CA ALA A 207 3.53 -17.95 10.83
C ALA A 207 4.48 -16.73 10.84
N SER A 208 5.72 -16.87 10.36
CA SER A 208 6.73 -15.81 10.35
C SER A 208 6.33 -14.67 9.40
N ASP A 209 5.92 -14.99 8.17
CA ASP A 209 5.42 -13.99 7.22
C ASP A 209 4.10 -13.33 7.67
N LEU A 210 3.30 -14.02 8.50
CA LEU A 210 2.07 -13.44 9.06
C LEU A 210 2.37 -12.30 10.04
N TYR A 211 3.47 -12.39 10.79
CA TYR A 211 3.91 -11.28 11.64
C TYR A 211 4.23 -10.05 10.79
N SER A 212 5.08 -10.22 9.77
CA SER A 212 5.52 -9.14 8.88
C SER A 212 4.35 -8.51 8.11
N LEU A 213 3.38 -9.33 7.64
CA LEU A 213 2.14 -8.82 7.08
C LEU A 213 1.31 -8.03 8.11
N GLY A 214 1.17 -8.54 9.34
CA GLY A 214 0.46 -7.83 10.41
C GLY A 214 1.07 -6.46 10.69
N VAL A 215 2.40 -6.37 10.79
CA VAL A 215 3.14 -5.10 10.95
C VAL A 215 2.84 -4.16 9.78
N THR A 216 2.91 -4.68 8.56
CA THR A 216 2.63 -3.94 7.32
C THR A 216 1.24 -3.31 7.35
N LEU A 217 0.21 -4.08 7.72
CA LEU A 217 -1.16 -3.57 7.79
C LEU A 217 -1.35 -2.53 8.91
N ILE A 218 -0.64 -2.67 10.03
CA ILE A 218 -0.63 -1.66 11.09
C ILE A 218 -0.02 -0.35 10.58
N CYS A 219 1.10 -0.40 9.85
CA CYS A 219 1.68 0.78 9.20
C CYS A 219 0.67 1.50 8.29
N LEU A 220 -0.13 0.76 7.51
CA LEU A 220 -1.15 1.37 6.66
C LEU A 220 -2.24 2.06 7.50
N LEU A 221 -2.69 1.43 8.59
CA LEU A 221 -3.73 1.97 9.46
C LEU A 221 -3.30 3.22 10.25
N THR A 222 -2.01 3.32 10.54
CA THR A 222 -1.38 4.46 11.23
C THR A 222 -0.74 5.46 10.27
N GLN A 223 -0.80 5.20 8.96
CA GLN A 223 -0.12 5.98 7.91
C GLN A 223 1.37 6.20 8.19
N THR A 224 2.03 5.21 8.78
CA THR A 224 3.44 5.27 9.16
C THR A 224 4.30 4.67 8.04
N ARG A 225 5.29 5.43 7.59
CA ARG A 225 6.27 4.92 6.60
C ARG A 225 7.10 3.80 7.22
N SER A 226 7.58 2.87 6.40
CA SER A 226 8.41 1.75 6.86
C SER A 226 9.66 2.20 7.65
N ALA A 227 10.28 3.32 7.26
CA ALA A 227 11.43 3.89 7.97
C ALA A 227 11.09 4.37 9.40
N ASP A 228 9.83 4.69 9.64
CA ASP A 228 9.32 5.25 10.89
C ASP A 228 8.65 4.17 11.77
N ILE A 229 8.77 2.88 11.43
CA ILE A 229 8.14 1.77 12.15
C ILE A 229 8.46 1.74 13.66
N HIS A 230 9.65 2.20 14.03
CA HIS A 230 10.09 2.30 15.42
C HIS A 230 9.17 3.17 16.29
N GLN A 231 8.40 4.08 15.70
CA GLN A 231 7.43 4.94 16.41
C GLN A 231 6.15 4.20 16.81
N LEU A 232 5.89 3.01 16.24
CA LEU A 232 4.70 2.21 16.51
C LEU A 232 4.92 1.15 17.60
N MET A 233 6.14 1.01 18.08
CA MET A 233 6.54 -0.01 19.05
C MET A 233 7.16 0.65 20.28
N ASP A 234 6.94 0.06 21.45
CA ASP A 234 7.75 0.36 22.63
C ASP A 234 9.13 -0.33 22.57
N ASP A 235 9.98 -0.04 23.55
CA ASP A 235 11.32 -0.66 23.66
C ASP A 235 11.26 -2.20 23.77
N GLY A 236 10.13 -2.74 24.25
CA GLY A 236 9.84 -4.17 24.30
C GLY A 236 9.29 -4.75 22.99
N ARG A 237 9.21 -3.95 21.92
CA ARG A 237 8.64 -4.30 20.61
C ARG A 237 7.14 -4.65 20.66
N HIS A 238 6.40 -4.10 21.62
CA HIS A 238 4.95 -4.21 21.64
C HIS A 238 4.31 -3.06 20.87
N PHE A 239 3.31 -3.37 20.06
CA PHE A 239 2.58 -2.36 19.28
C PHE A 239 1.78 -1.40 20.18
N LEU A 240 1.95 -0.11 19.92
CA LEU A 240 1.22 0.98 20.55
C LEU A 240 -0.14 1.18 19.87
N TRP A 241 -1.12 0.33 20.20
CA TRP A 241 -2.46 0.32 19.58
C TRP A 241 -3.28 1.62 19.74
N LYS A 242 -2.84 2.53 20.62
CA LYS A 242 -3.43 3.87 20.78
C LYS A 242 -3.11 4.81 19.60
N ASN A 243 -2.08 4.50 18.82
CA ASN A 243 -1.62 5.31 17.68
C ASN A 243 -2.42 5.04 16.39
N LEU A 244 -3.46 4.20 16.44
CA LEU A 244 -4.33 3.96 15.28
C LEU A 244 -5.07 5.25 14.92
N LEU A 245 -4.70 5.84 13.78
CA LEU A 245 -5.38 7.02 13.21
C LEU A 245 -6.76 6.66 12.68
N THR A 246 -6.92 5.43 12.18
CA THR A 246 -8.17 4.95 11.57
C THR A 246 -8.90 4.01 12.53
N PRO A 247 -10.17 4.32 12.90
CA PRO A 247 -11.00 3.38 13.65
C PRO A 247 -11.20 2.08 12.86
N ILE A 248 -10.96 0.95 13.52
CA ILE A 248 -11.21 -0.39 12.97
C ILE A 248 -12.18 -1.13 13.87
N SER A 249 -12.91 -2.10 13.30
CA SER A 249 -13.79 -2.97 14.08
C SER A 249 -13.01 -3.76 15.13
N HIS A 250 -13.71 -4.16 16.19
CA HIS A 250 -13.13 -4.98 17.26
C HIS A 250 -12.51 -6.26 16.70
N ASP A 251 -13.20 -6.93 15.78
CA ASP A 251 -12.75 -8.19 15.18
C ASP A 251 -11.49 -8.00 14.33
N LEU A 252 -11.41 -6.94 13.53
CA LEU A 252 -10.21 -6.64 12.74
C LEU A 252 -9.02 -6.34 13.65
N ARG A 253 -9.24 -5.64 14.77
CA ARG A 253 -8.21 -5.39 15.78
C ARG A 253 -7.73 -6.69 16.42
N LEU A 254 -8.63 -7.60 16.79
CA LEU A 254 -8.28 -8.91 17.36
C LEU A 254 -7.50 -9.76 16.35
N TRP A 255 -7.92 -9.76 15.09
CA TRP A 255 -7.24 -10.46 14.01
C TRP A 255 -5.81 -9.93 13.81
N LEU A 256 -5.62 -8.61 13.76
CA LEU A 256 -4.29 -7.99 13.66
C LEU A 256 -3.41 -8.30 14.88
N ARG A 257 -3.96 -8.20 16.10
CA ARG A 257 -3.24 -8.56 17.33
C ARG A 257 -2.74 -10.00 17.29
N LYS A 258 -3.54 -10.91 16.73
CA LYS A 258 -3.15 -12.31 16.56
C LYS A 258 -2.06 -12.48 15.51
N MET A 259 -2.11 -11.74 14.40
CA MET A 259 -1.05 -11.75 13.37
C MET A 259 0.30 -11.32 13.94
N VAL A 260 0.35 -10.27 14.76
CA VAL A 260 1.59 -9.70 15.31
C VAL A 260 1.98 -10.22 16.70
N ALA A 261 1.38 -11.33 17.15
CA ALA A 261 1.73 -11.88 18.46
C ALA A 261 3.22 -12.29 18.51
N PRO A 262 3.99 -11.88 19.56
CA PRO A 262 5.44 -12.15 19.60
C PRO A 262 5.77 -13.64 19.48
N SER A 263 5.07 -14.46 20.26
CA SER A 263 5.18 -15.92 20.16
C SER A 263 4.41 -16.43 18.93
N ARG A 264 5.10 -17.13 18.02
CA ARG A 264 4.47 -17.79 16.86
C ARG A 264 3.35 -18.75 17.24
N LYS A 265 3.41 -19.38 18.43
CA LYS A 265 2.35 -20.27 18.95
C LYS A 265 1.03 -19.54 19.21
N ARG A 266 1.06 -18.22 19.38
CA ARG A 266 -0.13 -17.38 19.56
C ARG A 266 -0.65 -16.77 18.26
N ARG A 267 0.07 -16.92 17.14
CA ARG A 267 -0.39 -16.48 15.81
C ARG A 267 -1.32 -17.51 15.19
N TYR A 268 -1.85 -17.19 14.01
CA TYR A 268 -2.44 -18.21 13.16
C TYR A 268 -1.38 -19.21 12.73
N VAL A 269 -1.77 -20.49 12.66
CA VAL A 269 -0.84 -21.58 12.32
C VAL A 269 -0.28 -21.46 10.91
N ASN A 270 -1.04 -20.89 9.97
CA ASN A 270 -0.65 -20.67 8.57
C ASN A 270 -1.52 -19.58 7.93
N ALA A 271 -1.19 -19.19 6.68
CA ALA A 271 -1.90 -18.16 5.95
C ALA A 271 -3.35 -18.54 5.64
N LYS A 272 -3.64 -19.82 5.40
CA LYS A 272 -5.01 -20.29 5.13
C LYS A 272 -5.94 -20.06 6.32
N ALA A 273 -5.45 -20.28 7.54
CA ALA A 273 -6.20 -20.02 8.76
C ALA A 273 -6.42 -18.51 8.99
N ALA A 274 -5.40 -17.69 8.72
CA ALA A 274 -5.52 -16.24 8.81
C ALA A 274 -6.48 -15.66 7.77
N LEU A 275 -6.43 -16.15 6.52
CA LEU A 275 -7.31 -15.79 5.41
C LEU A 275 -8.78 -16.06 5.76
N LYS A 276 -9.10 -17.31 6.14
CA LYS A 276 -10.46 -17.70 6.53
C LYS A 276 -11.01 -16.85 7.67
N ALA A 277 -10.16 -16.52 8.65
CA ALA A 277 -10.56 -15.65 9.74
C ALA A 277 -10.86 -14.23 9.26
N LEU A 278 -10.03 -13.66 8.37
CA LEU A 278 -10.23 -12.30 7.84
C LEU A 278 -11.48 -12.19 6.98
N GLU A 279 -11.76 -13.19 6.14
CA GLU A 279 -12.96 -13.24 5.29
C GLU A 279 -14.23 -13.05 6.11
N SER A 280 -14.33 -13.74 7.26
CA SER A 280 -15.50 -13.69 8.16
C SER A 280 -15.75 -12.35 8.84
N ILE A 281 -14.76 -11.44 8.87
CA ILE A 281 -14.87 -10.16 9.57
C ILE A 281 -15.71 -9.20 8.74
N GLN A 282 -16.90 -8.84 9.23
CA GLN A 282 -17.67 -7.76 8.63
C GLN A 282 -17.04 -6.41 8.98
N LEU A 283 -16.80 -5.59 7.97
CA LEU A 283 -16.40 -4.22 8.19
C LEU A 283 -17.67 -3.45 8.53
N ILE A 284 -17.67 -2.73 9.65
CA ILE A 284 -18.79 -1.87 10.00
C ILE A 284 -18.87 -0.79 8.92
N GLY A 285 -19.87 -0.89 8.04
CA GLY A 285 -20.16 0.14 7.05
C GLY A 285 -20.72 1.37 7.73
N GLN A 286 -20.26 2.56 7.34
CA GLN A 286 -21.04 3.77 7.55
C GLN A 286 -22.39 3.58 6.84
N GLY A 287 -23.49 3.66 7.60
CA GLY A 287 -24.84 3.83 7.06
C GLY A 287 -25.54 2.60 6.51
N GLN A 288 -25.80 1.59 7.35
CA GLN A 288 -26.93 0.69 7.10
C GLN A 288 -28.20 1.41 7.57
N GLN A 289 -28.85 2.15 6.66
CA GLN A 289 -30.26 2.52 6.82
C GLN A 289 -31.04 1.22 7.05
N ARG A 290 -31.54 1.07 8.27
CA ARG A 290 -32.39 -0.03 8.69
C ARG A 290 -33.74 0.17 8.03
N GLY A 291 -33.85 -0.25 6.77
CA GLY A 291 -35.12 -0.35 6.06
C GLY A 291 -35.99 -1.40 6.73
N ASN A 292 -36.75 -1.00 7.75
CA ASN A 292 -37.94 -1.73 8.17
C ASN A 292 -38.94 -1.68 7.01
N PHE A 293 -38.96 -2.72 6.17
CA PHE A 293 -40.12 -3.02 5.36
C PHE A 293 -41.19 -3.63 6.27
N SER A 294 -41.97 -2.76 6.92
CA SER A 294 -43.32 -3.10 7.36
C SER A 294 -44.29 -2.45 6.37
N THR A 295 -45.03 -3.29 5.67
CA THR A 295 -46.10 -2.98 4.73
C THR A 295 -47.10 -1.98 5.32
N VAL A 296 -47.16 -0.78 4.76
CA VAL A 296 -48.29 0.14 4.98
C VAL A 296 -48.80 0.64 3.63
N SER A 297 -49.94 0.05 3.27
CA SER A 297 -51.04 0.55 2.43
C SER A 297 -50.91 1.96 1.87
N GLU A 298 -51.07 2.05 0.55
CA GLU A 298 -51.44 3.26 -0.16
C GLU A 298 -52.70 3.91 0.46
N ARG A 299 -52.56 5.08 1.07
CA ARG A 299 -53.58 6.14 1.13
C ARG A 299 -53.00 7.37 1.83
N ASN A 300 -52.61 8.35 1.01
CA ASN A 300 -52.65 9.80 1.26
C ASN A 300 -51.55 10.49 0.44
N ARG A 301 -51.82 10.67 -0.85
CA ARG A 301 -51.24 11.78 -1.62
C ARG A 301 -51.97 13.04 -1.18
N LEU A 302 -51.29 13.95 -0.47
CA LEU A 302 -51.50 15.41 -0.34
C LEU A 302 -50.95 15.88 1.01
N ILE A 303 -50.27 17.04 1.01
CA ILE A 303 -49.59 17.70 2.14
C ILE A 303 -48.15 17.16 2.32
N THR A 304 -47.09 17.71 1.75
CA THR A 304 -46.53 19.06 1.99
C THR A 304 -45.75 19.56 0.77
N MET A 305 -46.37 20.45 0.00
CA MET A 305 -45.69 21.21 -1.06
C MET A 305 -45.69 22.69 -0.68
N VAL A 306 -45.12 23.02 0.48
CA VAL A 306 -44.73 24.38 0.89
C VAL A 306 -43.62 24.21 1.93
N GLY A 307 -42.41 24.69 1.67
CA GLY A 307 -41.36 24.70 2.71
C GLY A 307 -39.90 24.57 2.28
N TRP A 308 -39.56 24.76 0.99
CA TRP A 308 -38.16 24.77 0.52
C TRP A 308 -37.82 26.05 -0.28
N GLY A 309 -38.50 27.15 0.04
CA GLY A 309 -38.30 28.46 -0.59
C GLY A 309 -37.75 29.55 0.33
N THR A 310 -37.57 29.29 1.64
CA THR A 310 -37.25 30.35 2.61
C THR A 310 -36.00 30.09 3.47
N VAL A 311 -35.35 28.93 3.38
CA VAL A 311 -34.14 28.63 4.19
C VAL A 311 -32.84 28.87 3.40
N SER A 312 -32.90 29.06 2.08
CA SER A 312 -31.71 29.26 1.24
C SER A 312 -31.16 30.69 1.23
N ALA A 313 -31.88 31.67 1.81
CA ALA A 313 -31.46 33.09 1.76
C ALA A 313 -30.77 33.59 3.04
N LEU A 314 -30.94 32.91 4.19
CA LEU A 314 -30.41 33.39 5.48
C LEU A 314 -29.02 32.83 5.85
N ALA A 315 -28.54 31.79 5.18
CA ALA A 315 -27.20 31.23 5.42
C ALA A 315 -26.08 31.93 4.62
N VAL A 316 -26.42 32.64 3.53
CA VAL A 316 -25.43 33.29 2.65
C VAL A 316 -24.99 34.66 3.19
N ILE A 317 -25.82 35.33 3.99
CA ILE A 317 -25.52 36.66 4.56
C ILE A 317 -24.60 36.54 5.79
N ALA A 318 -24.67 35.44 6.55
CA ALA A 318 -23.89 35.25 7.77
C ALA A 318 -22.39 34.96 7.53
N THR A 319 -22.01 34.43 6.36
CA THR A 319 -20.61 34.09 6.05
C THR A 319 -19.77 35.26 5.53
N ASN A 320 -20.37 36.32 4.98
CA ASN A 320 -19.61 37.46 4.44
C ASN A 320 -19.28 38.56 5.48
N VAL A 321 -19.81 38.47 6.70
CA VAL A 321 -19.54 39.45 7.78
C VAL A 321 -18.39 39.02 8.70
N LEU A 322 -17.89 37.79 8.59
CA LEU A 322 -16.79 37.28 9.43
C LEU A 322 -15.38 37.37 8.81
N MET A 323 -15.23 38.01 7.64
CA MET A 323 -13.96 38.10 6.89
C MET A 323 -13.51 39.54 6.57
N LEU A 324 -13.80 40.51 7.44
CA LEU A 324 -13.28 41.88 7.31
C LEU A 324 -12.32 42.23 8.44
N GLN A 325 -11.21 42.87 8.06
CA GLN A 325 -10.14 43.32 8.96
C GLN A 325 -10.66 44.41 9.93
N PRO A 326 -10.03 44.59 11.11
CA PRO A 326 -10.57 45.40 12.20
C PRO A 326 -10.80 46.88 11.86
N GLU A 327 -10.09 47.41 10.86
CA GLU A 327 -10.12 48.82 10.46
C GLU A 327 -11.40 49.23 9.70
N ASP A 328 -12.15 48.28 9.11
CA ASP A 328 -13.33 48.56 8.28
C ASP A 328 -14.66 48.52 9.06
N ARG A 329 -14.63 48.22 10.37
CA ARG A 329 -15.85 48.11 11.20
C ARG A 329 -16.51 49.45 11.55
N ILE A 330 -15.78 50.56 11.41
CA ILE A 330 -16.25 51.89 11.87
C ILE A 330 -17.18 52.56 10.84
N PHE A 331 -17.22 52.10 9.59
CA PHE A 331 -18.08 52.68 8.54
C PHE A 331 -19.48 52.04 8.42
N LEU A 332 -19.74 50.90 9.06
CA LEU A 332 -21.04 50.22 8.99
C LEU A 332 -21.99 50.55 10.15
N GLU A 333 -21.46 51.04 11.28
CA GLU A 333 -22.26 51.38 12.46
C GLU A 333 -23.01 52.73 12.30
N VAL A 334 -22.62 53.55 11.31
CA VAL A 334 -23.28 54.83 10.99
C VAL A 334 -24.41 54.68 9.96
N GLN A 335 -24.52 53.54 9.27
CA GLN A 335 -25.48 53.36 8.17
C GLN A 335 -26.70 52.49 8.54
N ILE A 336 -26.66 51.80 9.69
CA ILE A 336 -27.76 50.95 10.18
C ILE A 336 -28.81 51.76 10.98
N ASP A 337 -28.41 52.88 11.59
CA ASP A 337 -29.33 53.76 12.35
C ASP A 337 -30.26 54.62 11.45
N GLN A 338 -30.05 54.66 10.13
CA GLN A 338 -30.92 55.42 9.21
C GLN A 338 -32.01 54.58 8.50
N GLU A 339 -31.95 53.25 8.54
CA GLU A 339 -32.98 52.38 7.89
C GLU A 339 -34.00 51.76 8.86
N LEU A 340 -33.84 51.92 10.18
CA LEU A 340 -34.78 51.44 11.20
C LEU A 340 -35.96 52.40 11.51
N GLU A 341 -36.01 53.56 10.85
CA GLU A 341 -37.08 54.57 11.04
C GLU A 341 -38.24 54.50 10.02
N LEU A 342 -38.24 53.53 9.09
CA LEU A 342 -39.20 53.49 7.97
C LEU A 342 -39.85 52.12 7.76
N MET A 343 -40.59 51.57 8.74
CA MET A 343 -41.71 50.64 8.46
C MET A 343 -42.84 50.72 9.49
N PRO A 344 -44.12 50.60 9.07
CA PRO A 344 -45.26 51.12 9.81
C PRO A 344 -45.88 50.15 10.83
N VAL A 345 -46.18 50.69 12.02
CA VAL A 345 -47.05 50.10 13.03
C VAL A 345 -48.51 50.22 12.55
N THR A 346 -49.20 49.09 12.39
CA THR A 346 -50.68 49.07 12.44
C THR A 346 -51.15 48.00 13.42
N ALA A 347 -51.96 48.48 14.36
CA ALA A 347 -52.53 47.76 15.48
C ALA A 347 -53.95 47.24 15.17
N ASN A 348 -54.44 46.43 16.13
CA ASN A 348 -55.80 45.95 16.41
C ASN A 348 -56.01 44.47 16.09
N SER A 349 -56.36 43.56 17.01
CA SER A 349 -57.18 43.51 18.24
C SER A 349 -58.42 42.62 18.04
N LYS A 350 -58.68 41.81 19.07
CA LYS A 350 -59.96 41.19 19.51
C LYS A 350 -60.41 39.87 18.86
N LEU A 351 -60.54 38.84 19.71
CA LEU A 351 -61.79 38.18 20.22
C LEU A 351 -62.29 37.13 19.22
N GLU A 352 -62.52 35.85 19.55
CA GLU A 352 -63.09 35.22 20.76
C GLU A 352 -62.29 34.01 21.26
#